data_AF-A0A3R6MPQ6-F1
#
_entry.id   AF-A0A3R6MPQ6-F1
#
_cell.length_a   1.000
_cell.length_b   1.000
_cell.length_c   1.000
_cell.angle_alpha   90.00
_cell.angle_beta   90.00
_cell.angle_gamma   90.00
#
_symmetry.space_group_name_H-M   'P 1'
#
loop_
_entity.id
_entity.type
_entity.pdbx_description
1 polymer ?
#
loop_
_entity_poly.entity_id
_entity_poly.type
_entity_poly.pdbx_seq_one_letter_code
_entity_poly.pdbx_strand_id
1 'polypeptide(L)'
;MNTVLETKVLNLEELTGDIARSLRGTNESLQITNGVLGKIINGLQNQISNQVKIEMVATGKEIEANVTTAVTSNISSKIESTIKEKLDERGLSKTDADRLTKARYRRMRELLGDSKEDKYKLFISFYQGSMRKGYLKKFDVMRYADIEPDKLPEALEYIRNFNIIDTSWCVEALHKTYQNNEFANNKLVHAYERYFNITVA
;
A
#
# COMPACT_ATOMS: atom_id res chain seq x y z
N MET A 1 4.55 93.07 -70.31
CA MET A 1 5.02 92.30 -69.14
C MET A 1 3.78 91.65 -68.52
N ASN A 2 3.70 90.32 -68.46
CA ASN A 2 2.45 89.61 -68.15
C ASN A 2 2.46 89.14 -66.68
N THR A 3 2.30 90.12 -65.79
CA THR A 3 2.40 90.00 -64.32
C THR A 3 1.45 88.95 -63.72
N VAL A 4 0.30 88.68 -64.34
CA VAL A 4 -0.64 87.64 -63.88
C VAL A 4 -0.03 86.24 -64.01
N LEU A 5 0.74 86.00 -65.06
CA LEU A 5 1.38 84.71 -65.30
C LEU A 5 2.52 84.48 -64.31
N GLU A 6 3.34 85.51 -64.07
CA GLU A 6 4.45 85.49 -63.10
C GLU A 6 3.95 85.20 -61.68
N THR A 7 2.87 85.85 -61.24
CA THR A 7 2.27 85.59 -59.93
C THR A 7 1.74 84.16 -59.82
N LYS A 8 1.14 83.59 -60.87
CA LYS A 8 0.69 82.20 -60.87
C LYS A 8 1.85 81.20 -60.79
N VAL A 9 2.95 81.50 -61.47
CA VAL A 9 4.17 80.67 -61.40
C VAL A 9 4.76 80.70 -59.99
N LEU A 10 4.90 81.88 -59.38
CA LEU A 10 5.38 82.03 -58.00
C LEU A 10 4.52 81.23 -57.00
N ASN A 11 3.19 81.31 -57.10
CA ASN A 11 2.29 80.55 -56.22
C ASN A 11 2.43 79.03 -56.40
N LEU A 12 2.71 78.56 -57.62
CA LEU A 12 2.93 77.13 -57.88
C LEU A 12 4.28 76.66 -57.32
N GLU A 13 5.31 77.49 -57.40
CA GLU A 13 6.62 77.22 -56.79
C GLU A 13 6.52 77.13 -55.26
N GLU A 14 5.79 78.05 -54.64
CA GLU A 14 5.54 78.06 -53.19
C GLU A 14 4.76 76.81 -52.75
N LEU A 15 3.68 76.48 -53.47
CA LEU A 15 2.89 75.27 -53.21
C LEU A 15 3.72 73.99 -53.38
N THR A 16 4.60 73.94 -54.38
CA THR A 16 5.50 72.79 -54.58
C THR A 16 6.48 72.65 -53.42
N GLY A 17 6.99 73.78 -52.90
CA GLY A 17 7.84 73.81 -51.71
C GLY A 17 7.13 73.33 -50.44
N ASP A 18 5.88 73.72 -50.25
CA ASP A 18 5.05 73.28 -49.12
C ASP A 18 4.73 71.78 -49.19
N ILE A 19 4.40 71.26 -50.37
CA ILE A 19 4.16 69.82 -50.59
C ILE A 19 5.44 69.02 -50.29
N ALA A 20 6.60 69.49 -50.76
CA ALA A 20 7.88 68.83 -50.50
C ALA A 20 8.23 68.79 -49.00
N ARG A 21 7.93 69.87 -48.25
CA ARG A 21 8.10 69.92 -46.79
C ARG A 21 7.16 68.95 -46.07
N SER A 22 5.89 68.91 -46.46
CA SER A 22 4.88 68.02 -45.87
C SER A 22 5.23 66.54 -46.08
N LEU A 23 5.64 66.15 -47.30
CA LEU A 23 6.06 64.79 -47.61
C LEU A 23 7.29 64.37 -46.79
N ARG A 24 8.27 65.26 -46.62
CA ARG A 24 9.46 65.01 -45.80
C ARG A 24 9.11 64.78 -44.33
N GLY A 25 8.29 65.65 -43.75
CA GLY A 25 7.85 65.50 -42.36
C GLY A 25 7.04 64.21 -42.14
N THR A 26 6.23 63.80 -43.11
CA THR A 26 5.49 62.53 -43.06
C THR A 26 6.43 61.32 -43.08
N ASN A 27 7.47 61.34 -43.93
CA ASN A 27 8.44 60.26 -44.02
C ASN A 27 9.32 60.16 -42.76
N GLU A 28 9.73 61.29 -42.18
CA GLU A 28 10.44 61.34 -40.90
C GLU A 28 9.58 60.77 -39.76
N SER A 29 8.30 61.14 -39.71
CA SER A 29 7.34 60.59 -38.74
C SER A 29 7.23 59.06 -38.86
N LEU A 30 7.08 58.52 -40.08
CA LEU A 30 7.05 57.07 -40.32
C LEU A 30 8.32 56.36 -39.85
N GLN A 31 9.50 56.93 -40.12
CA GLN A 31 10.77 56.38 -39.66
C GLN A 31 10.87 56.35 -38.14
N ILE A 32 10.44 57.42 -37.47
CA ILE A 32 10.41 57.49 -36.00
C ILE A 32 9.44 56.44 -35.44
N THR A 33 8.23 56.33 -35.98
CA THR A 33 7.23 55.34 -35.55
C THR A 33 7.76 53.92 -35.69
N ASN A 34 8.38 53.58 -36.82
CA ASN A 34 8.97 52.26 -37.04
C ASN A 34 10.15 51.99 -36.09
N GLY A 35 10.99 53.00 -35.83
CA GLY A 35 12.08 52.90 -34.86
C GLY A 35 11.59 52.67 -33.43
N VAL A 36 10.50 53.34 -33.03
CA VAL A 36 9.86 53.16 -31.72
C VAL A 36 9.21 51.78 -31.63
N LEU A 37 8.47 51.35 -32.64
CA LEU A 37 7.88 50.01 -32.70
C LEU A 37 8.94 48.92 -32.60
N GLY A 38 10.07 49.03 -33.32
CA GLY A 38 11.17 48.06 -33.23
C GLY A 38 11.77 47.97 -31.84
N LYS A 39 11.95 49.10 -31.14
CA LYS A 39 12.44 49.14 -29.76
C LYS A 39 11.42 48.54 -28.77
N ILE A 40 10.14 48.84 -28.95
CA ILE A 40 9.05 48.29 -28.12
C ILE A 40 8.95 46.77 -28.30
N ILE A 41 8.93 46.29 -29.55
CA ILE A 41 8.84 44.86 -29.88
C ILE A 41 10.01 44.11 -29.23
N ASN A 42 11.26 44.56 -29.46
CA ASN A 42 12.43 43.87 -28.93
C ASN A 42 12.50 43.93 -27.39
N GLY A 43 12.12 45.05 -26.79
CA GLY A 43 12.10 45.21 -25.33
C GLY A 43 11.05 44.33 -24.65
N LEU A 44 9.81 44.39 -25.13
CA LEU A 44 8.70 43.63 -24.57
C LEU A 44 8.84 42.12 -24.83
N GLN A 45 9.32 41.72 -26.01
CA GLN A 45 9.48 40.31 -26.35
C GLN A 45 10.45 39.60 -25.40
N ASN A 46 11.57 40.24 -25.04
CA ASN A 46 12.53 39.69 -24.09
C ASN A 46 11.97 39.61 -22.67
N GLN A 47 11.23 40.64 -22.23
CA GLN A 47 10.61 40.64 -20.90
C GLN A 47 9.53 39.56 -20.78
N ILE A 48 8.64 39.45 -21.76
CA ILE A 48 7.58 38.44 -21.79
C ILE A 48 8.19 37.03 -21.84
N SER A 49 9.19 36.80 -22.70
CA SER A 49 9.83 35.48 -22.83
C SER A 49 10.49 35.04 -21.52
N ASN A 50 11.18 35.96 -20.83
CA ASN A 50 11.82 35.64 -19.55
C ASN A 50 10.80 35.39 -18.44
N GLN A 51 9.74 36.21 -18.36
CA GLN A 51 8.68 36.02 -17.38
C GLN A 51 7.99 34.67 -17.54
N VAL A 52 7.64 34.29 -18.76
CA VAL A 52 7.03 32.98 -19.07
C VAL A 52 7.95 31.83 -18.65
N LYS A 53 9.26 31.92 -18.93
CA LYS A 53 10.21 30.88 -18.51
C LYS A 53 10.28 30.73 -16.99
N ILE A 54 10.30 31.84 -16.26
CA ILE A 54 10.36 31.83 -14.78
C ILE A 54 9.09 31.19 -14.22
N GLU A 55 7.92 31.61 -14.69
CA GLU A 55 6.63 31.06 -14.25
C GLU A 55 6.52 29.56 -14.57
N MET A 56 6.87 29.14 -15.79
CA MET A 56 6.86 27.72 -16.16
C MET A 56 7.74 26.87 -15.24
N VAL A 57 8.94 27.35 -14.88
CA VAL A 57 9.83 26.62 -13.96
C VAL A 57 9.26 26.58 -12.54
N ALA A 58 8.70 27.69 -12.05
CA ALA A 58 8.10 27.75 -10.72
C ALA A 58 6.89 26.80 -10.60
N THR A 59 5.96 26.87 -11.55
CA THR A 59 4.80 25.98 -11.60
C THR A 59 5.20 24.52 -11.77
N GLY A 60 6.23 24.23 -12.58
CA GLY A 60 6.77 22.87 -12.73
C GLY A 60 7.27 22.29 -11.40
N LYS A 61 8.03 23.07 -10.62
CA LYS A 61 8.52 22.65 -9.30
C LYS A 61 7.40 22.45 -8.28
N GLU A 62 6.37 23.30 -8.32
CA GLU A 62 5.21 23.18 -7.44
C GLU A 62 4.41 21.90 -7.73
N ILE A 63 4.17 21.60 -9.02
CA ILE A 63 3.53 20.36 -9.45
C ILE A 63 4.36 19.14 -9.00
N GLU A 64 5.66 19.17 -9.21
CA GLU A 64 6.56 18.07 -8.80
C GLU A 64 6.52 17.83 -7.28
N ALA A 65 6.56 18.90 -6.48
CA ALA A 65 6.47 18.81 -5.02
C ALA A 65 5.10 18.27 -4.56
N ASN A 66 4.01 18.73 -5.17
CA ASN A 66 2.66 18.28 -4.88
C ASN A 66 2.46 16.80 -5.23
N VAL A 67 2.95 16.37 -6.40
CA VAL A 67 2.91 14.96 -6.83
C VAL A 67 3.76 14.10 -5.89
N THR A 68 4.99 14.52 -5.59
CA THR A 68 5.88 13.78 -4.67
C THR A 68 5.26 13.62 -3.30
N THR A 69 4.64 14.68 -2.77
CA THR A 69 3.94 14.64 -1.47
C THR A 69 2.75 13.71 -1.52
N ALA A 70 1.88 13.83 -2.54
CA ALA A 70 0.70 12.98 -2.68
C ALA A 70 1.06 11.49 -2.83
N VAL A 71 2.08 11.16 -3.63
CA VAL A 71 2.55 9.78 -3.81
C VAL A 71 3.18 9.26 -2.53
N THR A 72 4.11 10.00 -1.94
CA THR A 72 4.87 9.53 -0.76
C THR A 72 3.99 9.47 0.49
N SER A 73 3.19 10.50 0.78
CA SER A 73 2.42 10.58 2.02
C SER A 73 1.16 9.74 2.01
N ASN A 74 0.48 9.63 0.86
CA ASN A 74 -0.86 9.02 0.82
C ASN A 74 -0.89 7.67 0.11
N ILE A 75 -0.12 7.49 -0.96
CA ILE A 75 -0.15 6.22 -1.71
C ILE A 75 0.78 5.22 -1.05
N SER A 76 2.05 5.56 -0.83
CA SER A 76 3.02 4.63 -0.23
C SER A 76 2.62 4.20 1.18
N SER A 77 2.20 5.14 2.04
CA SER A 77 1.75 4.83 3.40
C SER A 77 0.51 3.91 3.42
N LYS A 78 -0.44 4.12 2.50
CA LYS A 78 -1.66 3.32 2.39
C LYS A 78 -1.39 1.94 1.80
N ILE A 79 -0.45 1.83 0.86
CA ILE A 79 0.04 0.55 0.35
C ILE A 79 0.73 -0.21 1.49
N GLU A 80 1.65 0.42 2.22
CA GLU A 80 2.32 -0.20 3.36
C GLU A 80 1.34 -0.63 4.45
N SER A 81 0.36 0.20 4.80
CA SER A 81 -0.65 -0.15 5.80
C SER A 81 -1.54 -1.30 5.31
N THR A 82 -1.95 -1.29 4.04
CA THR A 82 -2.76 -2.37 3.44
C THR A 82 -1.97 -3.67 3.37
N ILE A 83 -0.68 -3.59 3.03
CA ILE A 83 0.25 -4.73 3.03
C ILE A 83 0.36 -5.27 4.45
N LYS A 84 0.67 -4.44 5.46
CA LYS A 84 0.77 -4.87 6.86
C LYS A 84 -0.54 -5.42 7.42
N GLU A 85 -1.69 -4.88 7.03
CA GLU A 85 -3.00 -5.37 7.45
C GLU A 85 -3.36 -6.73 6.82
N LYS A 86 -2.92 -6.98 5.58
CA LYS A 86 -3.25 -8.22 4.85
C LYS A 86 -2.19 -9.30 4.96
N LEU A 87 -0.94 -8.89 5.08
CA LEU A 87 0.26 -9.69 5.23
C LEU A 87 0.80 -9.35 6.63
N ASP A 88 0.32 -10.07 7.63
CA ASP A 88 1.02 -10.14 8.91
C ASP A 88 2.48 -10.51 8.60
N GLU A 89 3.45 -10.06 9.38
CA GLU A 89 4.89 -10.36 9.21
C GLU A 89 5.24 -11.87 9.35
N ARG A 90 4.21 -12.71 9.39
CA ARG A 90 4.22 -14.17 9.44
C ARG A 90 3.67 -14.67 8.12
N GLY A 91 4.32 -15.65 7.51
CA GLY A 91 4.06 -16.12 6.13
C GLY A 91 2.61 -16.41 5.71
N LEU A 92 1.59 -16.37 6.58
CA LEU A 92 0.18 -16.52 6.24
C LEU A 92 -0.69 -15.30 6.54
N SER A 93 -1.70 -15.09 5.71
CA SER A 93 -2.81 -14.17 6.01
C SER A 93 -3.55 -14.59 7.29
N LYS A 94 -4.15 -13.63 8.01
CA LYS A 94 -5.00 -13.89 9.19
C LYS A 94 -6.11 -14.90 8.89
N THR A 95 -6.73 -14.79 7.72
CA THR A 95 -7.80 -15.70 7.28
C THR A 95 -7.32 -17.14 7.16
N ASP A 96 -6.12 -17.36 6.64
CA ASP A 96 -5.57 -18.70 6.49
C ASP A 96 -5.07 -19.28 7.82
N ALA A 97 -4.51 -18.44 8.71
CA ALA A 97 -4.20 -18.83 10.07
C ALA A 97 -5.45 -19.28 10.85
N ASP A 98 -6.58 -18.60 10.65
CA ASP A 98 -7.88 -19.00 11.20
C ASP A 98 -8.39 -20.31 10.59
N ARG A 99 -8.18 -20.54 9.29
CA ARG A 99 -8.54 -21.81 8.63
C ARG A 99 -7.77 -22.99 9.24
N LEU A 100 -6.46 -22.84 9.46
CA LEU A 100 -5.63 -23.84 10.14
C LEU A 100 -6.15 -24.11 11.56
N THR A 101 -6.48 -23.04 12.30
CA THR A 101 -7.00 -23.16 13.67
C THR A 101 -8.33 -23.91 13.72
N LYS A 102 -9.27 -23.57 12.83
CA LYS A 102 -10.56 -24.27 12.71
C LYS A 102 -10.37 -25.73 12.31
N ALA A 103 -9.46 -26.03 11.40
CA ALA A 103 -9.15 -27.39 10.97
C ALA A 103 -8.63 -28.24 12.15
N ARG A 104 -7.71 -27.70 12.96
CA ARG A 104 -7.21 -28.39 14.16
C ARG A 104 -8.33 -28.71 15.14
N TYR A 105 -9.16 -27.73 15.51
CA TYR A 105 -10.26 -27.96 16.44
C TYR A 105 -11.32 -28.92 15.90
N ARG A 106 -11.59 -28.89 14.59
CA ARG A 106 -12.45 -29.88 13.95
C ARG A 106 -11.84 -31.28 14.10
N ARG A 107 -10.57 -31.45 13.76
CA ARG A 107 -9.90 -32.76 13.83
C ARG A 107 -9.88 -33.34 15.24
N MET A 108 -9.62 -32.50 16.25
CA MET A 108 -9.63 -32.95 17.65
C MET A 108 -11.00 -33.49 18.05
N ARG A 109 -12.09 -32.83 17.63
CA ARG A 109 -13.45 -33.30 17.90
C ARG A 109 -13.78 -34.60 17.15
N GLU A 110 -13.33 -34.75 15.91
CA GLU A 110 -13.49 -36.01 15.16
C GLU A 110 -12.81 -37.20 15.86
N LEU A 111 -11.66 -36.98 16.48
CA LEU A 111 -10.88 -38.05 17.12
C LEU A 111 -11.34 -38.35 18.56
N LEU A 112 -11.74 -37.31 19.30
CA LEU A 112 -11.93 -37.37 20.75
C LEU A 112 -13.37 -37.13 21.22
N GLY A 113 -14.29 -36.73 20.34
CA GLY A 113 -15.67 -36.40 20.70
C GLY A 113 -15.88 -34.93 21.07
N ASP A 114 -17.01 -34.61 21.71
CA ASP A 114 -17.32 -33.25 22.16
C ASP A 114 -16.33 -32.78 23.24
N SER A 115 -16.06 -31.46 23.32
CA SER A 115 -15.15 -30.90 24.32
C SER A 115 -15.59 -31.12 25.77
N LYS A 116 -16.88 -31.43 25.99
CA LYS A 116 -17.43 -31.79 27.29
C LYS A 116 -17.24 -33.26 27.66
N GLU A 117 -16.90 -34.13 26.72
CA GLU A 117 -16.69 -35.56 27.00
C GLU A 117 -15.38 -35.78 27.76
N ASP A 118 -15.38 -36.83 28.60
CA ASP A 118 -14.22 -37.15 29.43
C ASP A 118 -13.02 -37.57 28.57
N LYS A 119 -13.26 -38.31 27.48
CA LYS A 119 -12.22 -38.63 26.48
C LYS A 119 -11.53 -37.37 25.95
N TYR A 120 -12.31 -36.38 25.53
CA TYR A 120 -11.72 -35.13 25.03
C TYR A 120 -10.91 -34.43 26.11
N LYS A 121 -11.48 -34.25 27.31
CA LYS A 121 -10.80 -33.55 28.41
C LYS A 121 -9.47 -34.18 28.79
N LEU A 122 -9.40 -35.52 28.82
CA LEU A 122 -8.21 -36.27 29.23
C LEU A 122 -7.15 -36.32 28.14
N PHE A 123 -7.55 -36.52 26.88
CA PHE A 123 -6.62 -36.84 25.80
C PHE A 123 -6.22 -35.64 24.92
N ILE A 124 -6.95 -34.52 24.98
CA ILE A 124 -6.73 -33.37 24.08
C ILE A 124 -5.30 -32.82 24.11
N SER A 125 -4.70 -32.71 25.29
CA SER A 125 -3.35 -32.17 25.46
C SER A 125 -2.30 -33.01 24.75
N PHE A 126 -2.41 -34.34 24.86
CA PHE A 126 -1.53 -35.29 24.17
C PHE A 126 -1.69 -35.19 22.64
N TYR A 127 -2.92 -35.16 22.15
CA TYR A 127 -3.20 -35.07 20.72
C TYR A 127 -2.71 -33.74 20.12
N GLN A 128 -2.95 -32.62 20.81
CA GLN A 128 -2.45 -31.31 20.39
C GLN A 128 -0.92 -31.25 20.42
N GLY A 129 -0.29 -31.83 21.45
CA GLY A 129 1.16 -31.90 21.58
C GLY A 129 1.81 -32.68 20.43
N SER A 130 1.31 -33.88 20.16
CA SER A 130 1.79 -34.73 19.06
C SER A 130 1.56 -34.12 17.69
N MET A 131 0.37 -33.57 17.44
CA MET A 131 0.07 -32.86 16.19
C MET A 131 1.02 -31.69 15.98
N ARG A 132 1.24 -30.87 17.03
CA ARG A 132 2.14 -29.72 16.99
C ARG A 132 3.56 -30.17 16.66
N LYS A 133 4.10 -31.14 17.41
CA LYS A 133 5.47 -31.62 17.21
C LYS A 133 5.68 -32.13 15.77
N GLY A 134 4.75 -32.95 15.26
CA GLY A 134 4.83 -33.46 13.89
C GLY A 134 4.67 -32.36 12.83
N TYR A 135 3.78 -31.41 13.05
CA TYR A 135 3.56 -30.28 12.15
C TYR A 135 4.80 -29.39 12.05
N LEU A 136 5.31 -28.92 13.19
CA LEU A 136 6.47 -28.04 13.25
C LEU A 136 7.69 -28.68 12.58
N LYS A 137 7.88 -30.00 12.80
CA LYS A 137 8.95 -30.76 12.15
C LYS A 137 8.73 -30.93 10.64
N LYS A 138 7.49 -31.19 10.19
CA LYS A 138 7.19 -31.42 8.77
C LYS A 138 7.39 -30.16 7.94
N PHE A 139 6.96 -29.01 8.45
CA PHE A 139 7.00 -27.75 7.73
C PHE A 139 8.22 -26.87 8.07
N ASP A 140 9.09 -27.33 8.97
CA ASP A 140 10.25 -26.58 9.47
C ASP A 140 9.90 -25.18 9.98
N VAL A 141 8.93 -25.12 10.91
CA VAL A 141 8.39 -23.86 11.45
C VAL A 141 8.31 -23.88 12.96
N MET A 142 8.24 -22.70 13.58
CA MET A 142 8.10 -22.54 15.03
C MET A 142 6.63 -22.49 15.48
N ARG A 143 5.74 -22.01 14.62
CA ARG A 143 4.29 -21.92 14.86
C ARG A 143 3.53 -22.37 13.61
N TYR A 144 2.26 -22.72 13.81
CA TYR A 144 1.40 -23.16 12.72
C TYR A 144 1.21 -22.13 11.59
N ALA A 145 1.19 -20.85 11.94
CA ALA A 145 0.96 -19.75 11.00
C ALA A 145 2.25 -19.26 10.30
N ASP A 146 3.41 -19.83 10.63
CA ASP A 146 4.70 -19.41 10.06
C ASP A 146 5.02 -20.16 8.74
N ILE A 147 4.09 -20.98 8.23
CA ILE A 147 4.26 -21.67 6.94
C ILE A 147 4.16 -20.68 5.78
N GLU A 148 4.70 -21.04 4.62
CA GLU A 148 4.50 -20.29 3.39
C GLU A 148 3.06 -20.48 2.84
N PRO A 149 2.47 -19.49 2.14
CA PRO A 149 1.08 -19.55 1.66
C PRO A 149 0.79 -20.75 0.74
N ASP A 150 1.75 -21.14 -0.10
CA ASP A 150 1.66 -22.27 -1.03
C ASP A 150 1.58 -23.62 -0.30
N LYS A 151 2.09 -23.70 0.93
CA LYS A 151 2.03 -24.90 1.79
C LYS A 151 0.70 -25.07 2.52
N LEU A 152 -0.21 -24.10 2.46
CA LEU A 152 -1.49 -24.16 3.15
C LEU A 152 -2.33 -25.41 2.80
N PRO A 153 -2.48 -25.83 1.52
CA PRO A 153 -3.22 -27.04 1.19
C PRO A 153 -2.62 -28.29 1.83
N GLU A 154 -1.30 -28.42 1.80
CA GLU A 154 -0.57 -29.54 2.40
C GLU A 154 -0.70 -29.53 3.93
N ALA A 155 -0.63 -28.36 4.56
CA ALA A 155 -0.82 -28.19 6.00
C ALA A 155 -2.23 -28.60 6.45
N LEU A 156 -3.26 -28.21 5.69
CA LEU A 156 -4.64 -28.62 5.95
C LEU A 156 -4.82 -30.12 5.78
N GLU A 157 -4.19 -30.72 4.77
CA GLU A 157 -4.21 -32.16 4.57
C GLU A 157 -3.52 -32.92 5.71
N TYR A 158 -2.34 -32.46 6.15
CA TYR A 158 -1.66 -33.03 7.31
C TYR A 158 -2.57 -33.02 8.55
N ILE A 159 -3.23 -31.89 8.83
CA ILE A 159 -4.17 -31.77 9.96
C ILE A 159 -5.33 -32.74 9.79
N ARG A 160 -5.95 -32.81 8.61
CA ARG A 160 -7.08 -33.70 8.32
C ARG A 160 -6.73 -35.17 8.52
N ASN A 161 -5.52 -35.57 8.13
CA ASN A 161 -5.09 -36.97 8.17
C ASN A 161 -4.39 -37.34 9.48
N PHE A 162 -4.15 -36.38 10.38
CA PHE A 162 -3.50 -36.65 11.66
C PHE A 162 -4.26 -37.70 12.47
N ASN A 163 -3.52 -38.67 13.02
CA ASN A 163 -4.01 -39.62 14.00
C ASN A 163 -2.85 -40.11 14.88
N ILE A 164 -3.16 -40.47 16.12
CA ILE A 164 -2.23 -41.21 16.99
C ILE A 164 -2.63 -42.68 16.91
N ILE A 165 -1.77 -43.52 16.35
CA ILE A 165 -2.05 -44.96 16.17
C ILE A 165 -1.97 -45.70 17.51
N ASP A 166 -0.94 -45.41 18.31
CA ASP A 166 -0.75 -46.01 19.64
C ASP A 166 -0.94 -44.97 20.74
N THR A 167 -1.98 -45.17 21.55
CA THR A 167 -2.34 -44.31 22.69
C THR A 167 -1.86 -44.86 24.03
N SER A 168 -1.14 -45.99 24.06
CA SER A 168 -0.74 -46.68 25.30
C SER A 168 0.06 -45.77 26.22
N TRP A 169 1.00 -45.01 25.66
CA TRP A 169 1.80 -44.03 26.41
C TRP A 169 0.95 -42.88 26.99
N CYS A 170 -0.13 -42.46 26.32
CA CYS A 170 -1.05 -41.45 26.86
C CYS A 170 -1.77 -42.01 28.09
N VAL A 171 -2.23 -43.27 27.98
CA VAL A 171 -2.94 -43.97 29.05
C VAL A 171 -2.02 -44.20 30.26
N GLU A 172 -0.80 -44.66 30.04
CA GLU A 172 0.20 -44.81 31.10
C GLU A 172 0.53 -43.48 31.78
N ALA A 173 0.67 -42.40 31.01
CA ALA A 173 0.90 -41.07 31.57
C ALA A 173 -0.29 -40.62 32.44
N LEU A 174 -1.52 -40.82 31.97
CA LEU A 174 -2.73 -40.55 32.75
C LEU A 174 -2.75 -41.38 34.04
N HIS A 175 -2.48 -42.69 33.97
CA HIS A 175 -2.42 -43.53 35.17
C HIS A 175 -1.39 -43.03 36.18
N LYS A 176 -0.17 -42.70 35.75
CA LYS A 176 0.85 -42.14 36.65
C LYS A 176 0.41 -40.82 37.27
N THR A 177 -0.17 -39.91 36.48
CA THR A 177 -0.61 -38.61 36.97
C THR A 177 -1.78 -38.72 37.95
N TYR A 178 -2.76 -39.58 37.66
CA TYR A 178 -4.01 -39.64 38.40
C TYR A 178 -4.09 -40.77 39.45
N GLN A 179 -3.14 -41.70 39.53
CA GLN A 179 -3.12 -42.71 40.60
C GLN A 179 -2.13 -42.36 41.72
N ASN A 180 -1.14 -41.51 41.46
CA ASN A 180 -0.10 -41.18 42.44
C ASN A 180 -0.46 -39.97 43.33
N ASN A 181 -1.73 -39.52 43.35
CA ASN A 181 -2.22 -38.39 44.14
C ASN A 181 -1.48 -37.04 43.96
N GLU A 182 -0.81 -36.83 42.82
CA GLU A 182 -0.22 -35.55 42.44
C GLU A 182 -1.30 -34.58 41.91
N PHE A 183 -2.16 -34.00 42.77
CA PHE A 183 -3.32 -33.24 42.30
C PHE A 183 -3.30 -31.73 42.50
N ALA A 184 -3.64 -31.02 41.40
CA ALA A 184 -3.99 -29.60 41.38
C ALA A 184 -5.39 -29.30 40.79
N ASN A 185 -6.13 -30.27 40.21
CA ASN A 185 -7.42 -30.01 39.54
C ASN A 185 -8.46 -31.16 39.62
N ASN A 186 -9.40 -31.04 40.56
CA ASN A 186 -10.45 -32.04 40.85
C ASN A 186 -11.37 -32.39 39.66
N LYS A 187 -11.55 -31.48 38.69
CA LYS A 187 -12.45 -31.74 37.55
C LYS A 187 -11.92 -32.81 36.61
N LEU A 188 -10.60 -32.90 36.45
CA LEU A 188 -9.99 -33.91 35.59
C LEU A 188 -9.89 -35.27 36.27
N VAL A 189 -9.78 -35.29 37.61
CA VAL A 189 -9.82 -36.53 38.41
C VAL A 189 -11.14 -37.26 38.17
N HIS A 190 -12.28 -36.59 38.34
CA HIS A 190 -13.58 -37.23 38.10
C HIS A 190 -13.81 -37.63 36.64
N ALA A 191 -13.25 -36.90 35.68
CA ALA A 191 -13.29 -37.32 34.27
C ALA A 191 -12.49 -38.61 34.06
N TYR A 192 -11.31 -38.70 34.68
CA TYR A 192 -10.46 -39.88 34.64
C TYR A 192 -11.12 -41.10 35.30
N GLU A 193 -11.69 -40.94 36.50
CA GLU A 193 -12.43 -42.00 37.20
C GLU A 193 -13.58 -42.56 36.36
N ARG A 194 -14.41 -41.68 35.78
CA ARG A 194 -15.51 -42.10 34.91
C ARG A 194 -15.03 -42.76 33.63
N TYR A 195 -13.97 -42.24 33.00
CA TYR A 195 -13.49 -42.77 31.73
C TYR A 195 -12.86 -44.16 31.86
N PHE A 196 -12.07 -44.39 32.91
CA PHE A 196 -11.41 -45.68 33.15
C PHE A 196 -12.22 -46.62 34.05
N ASN A 197 -13.36 -46.17 34.58
CA ASN A 197 -14.19 -46.90 35.55
C ASN A 197 -13.38 -47.37 36.77
N ILE A 198 -12.62 -46.45 37.35
CA ILE A 198 -11.80 -46.68 38.56
C ILE A 198 -12.11 -45.61 39.60
N THR A 199 -11.91 -45.95 40.87
CA THR A 199 -11.95 -44.98 41.96
C THR A 199 -10.52 -44.66 42.36
N VAL A 200 -10.14 -43.39 42.36
CA VAL A 200 -8.82 -42.97 42.87
C VAL A 200 -8.96 -42.79 44.38
N ALA A 201 -8.09 -43.46 45.16
CA ALA A 201 -8.11 -43.46 46.62
C ALA A 201 -7.30 -42.31 47.23
#